data_AF-A0A3A9WFU6-F1
#
_entry.id   AF-A0A3A9WFU6-F1
#
_cell.length_a   1.000
_cell.length_b   1.000
_cell.length_c   1.000
_cell.angle_alpha   90.00
_cell.angle_beta   90.00
_cell.angle_gamma   90.00
#
_symmetry.space_group_name_H-M   'P 1'
#
loop_
_entity.id
_entity.type
_entity.pdbx_description
1 polymer ?
#
loop_
_entity_poly.entity_id
_entity_poly.type
_entity_poly.pdbx_seq_one_letter_code
_entity_poly.pdbx_strand_id
1 'polypeptide(L)'
;MKTKIIQITAGRGPAECCWVVAQVLKLFLEEIKNSGFTYSILQRDKGFENGTVQSATIQLKGKEVDTFLALWLGTIQWVGTSKFRKHHKRKNWFIGMYEIKQTELITLNEKDISFQAMRSSGPGGQNVNKVNSAVRATYNPTGDQVVVMDSRSQHQNKKIAIERLKEKVHQSQLTKLQKSLSDQWENHLNIQRGNPIKVFKGTDFKKNHKKQSYASNRQQLKKDLRNELKN
;
A
#
# COMPACT_ATOMS: atom_id res chain seq x y z
N MET A 1 13.07 8.54 -9.61
CA MET A 1 13.16 7.73 -8.37
C MET A 1 11.75 7.57 -7.83
N LYS A 2 11.32 6.34 -7.56
CA LYS A 2 9.98 6.06 -7.03
C LYS A 2 10.02 6.15 -5.51
N THR A 3 8.94 6.69 -4.93
CA THR A 3 8.72 6.75 -3.49
C THR A 3 7.57 5.82 -3.13
N LYS A 4 7.76 4.97 -2.12
CA LYS A 4 6.74 4.05 -1.63
C LYS A 4 6.65 4.12 -0.11
N ILE A 5 5.45 3.93 0.44
CA ILE A 5 5.25 3.88 1.89
C ILE A 5 4.84 2.46 2.25
N ILE A 6 5.55 1.87 3.21
CA ILE A 6 5.34 0.48 3.65
C ILE A 6 4.96 0.48 5.11
N GLN A 7 3.95 -0.31 5.41
CA GLN A 7 3.48 -0.55 6.75
C GLN A 7 3.80 -1.99 7.15
N ILE A 8 4.44 -2.15 8.29
CA ILE A 8 4.68 -3.46 8.93
C ILE A 8 3.84 -3.49 10.19
N THR A 9 2.96 -4.47 10.35
CA THR A 9 2.05 -4.52 11.50
C THR A 9 1.83 -5.93 12.05
N ALA A 10 1.74 -6.00 13.37
CA ALA A 10 1.28 -7.17 14.11
C ALA A 10 -0.25 -7.27 14.15
N GLY A 11 -0.96 -6.22 13.71
CA GLY A 11 -2.40 -6.09 13.78
C GLY A 11 -2.91 -6.21 15.22
N ARG A 12 -3.99 -6.98 15.41
CA ARG A 12 -4.47 -7.40 16.73
C ARG A 12 -3.77 -8.66 17.27
N GLY A 13 -2.56 -8.94 16.81
CA GLY A 13 -1.75 -10.06 17.26
C GLY A 13 -1.23 -9.88 18.70
N PRO A 14 -0.88 -10.98 19.39
CA PRO A 14 -0.31 -10.92 20.74
C PRO A 14 1.14 -10.41 20.72
N ALA A 15 1.75 -10.26 21.90
CA ALA A 15 3.12 -9.77 22.06
C ALA A 15 4.17 -10.52 21.22
N GLU A 16 3.96 -11.81 20.94
CA GLU A 16 4.83 -12.56 20.03
C GLU A 16 4.86 -11.95 18.62
N CYS A 17 3.71 -11.54 18.08
CA CYS A 17 3.64 -10.89 16.77
C CYS A 17 4.33 -9.51 16.81
N CYS A 18 4.14 -8.74 17.89
CA CYS A 18 4.81 -7.44 18.06
C CYS A 18 6.34 -7.57 18.14
N TRP A 19 6.83 -8.65 18.75
CA TRP A 19 8.26 -8.96 18.75
C TRP A 19 8.76 -9.33 17.35
N VAL A 20 7.99 -10.13 16.60
CA VAL A 20 8.30 -10.48 15.20
C VAL A 20 8.37 -9.24 14.32
N VAL A 21 7.43 -8.29 14.46
CA VAL A 21 7.49 -7.00 13.74
C VAL A 21 8.80 -6.28 14.04
N ALA A 22 9.23 -6.22 15.29
CA ALA A 22 10.49 -5.56 15.65
C ALA A 22 11.72 -6.22 15.00
N GLN A 23 11.75 -7.56 14.96
CA GLN A 23 12.85 -8.31 14.32
C GLN A 23 12.84 -8.16 12.80
N VAL A 24 11.67 -8.30 12.17
CA VAL A 24 11.50 -8.15 10.73
C VAL A 24 11.82 -6.72 10.30
N LEU A 25 11.39 -5.71 11.07
CA LEU A 25 11.75 -4.31 10.84
C LEU A 25 13.26 -4.13 10.82
N LYS A 26 13.98 -4.69 11.79
CA LYS A 26 15.45 -4.61 11.83
C LYS A 26 16.09 -5.21 10.58
N LEU A 27 15.68 -6.44 10.21
CA LEU A 27 16.19 -7.12 9.02
C LEU A 27 15.87 -6.35 7.73
N PHE A 28 14.65 -5.83 7.63
CA PHE A 28 14.20 -5.06 6.48
C PHE A 28 15.05 -3.79 6.30
N LEU A 29 15.29 -3.04 7.38
CA LEU A 29 16.14 -1.85 7.34
C LEU A 29 17.60 -2.17 6.98
N GLU A 30 18.14 -3.29 7.46
CA GLU A 30 19.48 -3.75 7.06
C GLU A 30 19.52 -4.08 5.55
N GLU A 31 18.50 -4.76 5.02
CA GLU A 31 18.42 -5.12 3.60
C GLU A 31 18.26 -3.90 2.69
N ILE A 32 17.48 -2.90 3.13
CA ILE A 32 17.34 -1.60 2.46
C ILE A 32 18.71 -0.90 2.34
N LYS A 33 19.47 -0.85 3.44
CA LYS A 33 20.81 -0.23 3.46
C LYS A 33 21.77 -0.95 2.52
N ASN A 34 21.78 -2.29 2.56
CA ASN A 34 22.65 -3.10 1.71
C ASN A 34 22.32 -2.96 0.22
N SER A 35 21.05 -2.71 -0.10
CA SER A 35 20.58 -2.52 -1.48
C SER A 35 20.75 -1.08 -1.99
N GLY A 36 21.28 -0.16 -1.17
CA GLY A 36 21.51 1.23 -1.54
C GLY A 36 20.25 2.09 -1.63
N PHE A 37 19.14 1.66 -1.02
CA PHE A 37 17.91 2.44 -0.97
C PHE A 37 17.96 3.48 0.16
N THR A 38 17.30 4.62 -0.04
CA THR A 38 17.12 5.62 1.02
C THR A 38 15.78 5.40 1.70
N TYR A 39 15.75 5.50 3.03
CA TYR A 39 14.55 5.30 3.82
C TYR A 39 14.36 6.35 4.90
N SER A 40 13.11 6.59 5.28
CA SER A 40 12.70 7.41 6.42
C SER A 40 11.64 6.67 7.21
N ILE A 41 11.73 6.67 8.53
CA ILE A 41 10.71 6.10 9.40
C ILE A 41 9.68 7.20 9.68
N LEU A 42 8.46 7.03 9.19
CA LEU A 42 7.38 8.01 9.37
C LEU A 42 6.70 7.86 10.72
N GLN A 43 6.43 6.62 11.12
CA GLN A 43 5.73 6.30 12.37
C GLN A 43 6.24 4.98 12.93
N ARG A 44 6.29 4.89 14.26
CA ARG A 44 6.63 3.65 14.97
C ARG A 44 5.83 3.56 16.25
N ASP A 45 4.90 2.61 16.27
CA ASP A 45 4.03 2.35 17.41
C ASP A 45 4.64 1.25 18.28
N LYS A 46 4.85 1.57 19.56
CA LYS A 46 5.41 0.61 20.52
C LYS A 46 4.41 -0.51 20.79
N GLY A 47 4.92 -1.74 20.93
CA GLY A 47 4.09 -2.85 21.39
C GLY A 47 3.90 -2.83 22.91
N PHE A 48 3.03 -3.72 23.39
CA PHE A 48 2.70 -3.85 24.82
C PHE A 48 3.90 -4.23 25.70
N GLU A 49 4.82 -5.03 25.16
CA GLU A 49 6.00 -5.52 25.87
C GLU A 49 7.25 -4.72 25.49
N ASN A 50 8.20 -4.63 26.41
CA ASN A 50 9.45 -3.90 26.19
C ASN A 50 10.22 -4.44 24.98
N GLY A 51 10.65 -3.54 24.10
CA GLY A 51 11.39 -3.88 22.88
C GLY A 51 10.53 -4.43 21.74
N THR A 52 9.21 -4.50 21.89
CA THR A 52 8.28 -4.91 20.82
C THR A 52 7.70 -3.72 20.06
N VAL A 53 7.24 -3.95 18.83
CA VAL A 53 6.67 -2.92 17.94
C VAL A 53 5.32 -3.42 17.44
N GLN A 54 4.27 -2.65 17.62
CA GLN A 54 2.94 -3.03 17.13
C GLN A 54 2.81 -2.75 15.62
N SER A 55 3.29 -1.58 15.21
CA SER A 55 3.22 -1.10 13.83
C SER A 55 4.40 -0.17 13.54
N ALA A 56 4.87 -0.18 12.31
CA ALA A 56 5.86 0.78 11.82
C ALA A 56 5.56 1.13 10.36
N THR A 57 5.66 2.43 10.06
CA THR A 57 5.46 2.98 8.72
C THR A 57 6.76 3.59 8.22
N ILE A 58 7.21 3.16 7.05
CA ILE A 58 8.52 3.48 6.48
C ILE A 58 8.32 4.00 5.06
N GLN A 59 8.90 5.15 4.76
CA GLN A 59 9.01 5.66 3.41
C GLN A 59 10.32 5.18 2.77
N LEU A 60 10.23 4.63 1.58
CA LEU A 60 11.35 4.16 0.77
C LEU A 60 11.46 4.94 -0.52
N LYS A 61 12.69 5.26 -0.92
CA LYS A 61 13.01 5.95 -2.18
C LYS A 61 14.13 5.22 -2.93
N GLY A 62 13.89 4.93 -4.21
CA GLY A 62 14.82 4.17 -5.04
C GLY A 62 14.39 4.03 -6.51
N LYS A 63 15.22 3.40 -7.35
CA LYS A 63 14.87 3.11 -8.75
C LYS A 63 14.09 1.80 -8.90
N GLU A 64 14.46 0.76 -8.15
CA GLU A 64 13.90 -0.60 -8.24
C GLU A 64 13.16 -1.01 -6.95
N VAL A 65 12.36 -0.10 -6.40
CA VAL A 65 11.66 -0.34 -5.14
C VAL A 65 10.58 -1.41 -5.29
N ASP A 66 9.90 -1.46 -6.44
CA ASP A 66 8.79 -2.41 -6.67
C ASP A 66 9.25 -3.88 -6.66
N THR A 67 10.37 -4.18 -7.31
CA THR A 67 10.94 -5.55 -7.36
C THR A 67 11.46 -5.98 -5.99
N PHE A 68 12.11 -5.07 -5.26
CA PHE A 68 12.55 -5.30 -3.90
C PHE A 68 11.36 -5.61 -2.96
N LEU A 69 10.30 -4.80 -3.05
CA LEU A 69 9.13 -4.94 -2.18
C LEU A 69 8.27 -6.16 -2.50
N ALA A 70 8.25 -6.64 -3.74
CA ALA A 70 7.49 -7.85 -4.12
C ALA A 70 7.88 -9.08 -3.28
N LEU A 71 9.12 -9.15 -2.77
CA LEU A 71 9.59 -10.21 -1.89
C LEU A 71 9.07 -10.08 -0.45
N TRP A 72 8.61 -8.90 -0.05
CA TRP A 72 8.29 -8.54 1.33
C TRP A 72 6.80 -8.26 1.55
N LEU A 73 6.09 -7.79 0.53
CA LEU A 73 4.70 -7.36 0.63
C LEU A 73 3.73 -8.53 0.76
N GLY A 74 3.18 -8.71 1.96
CA GLY A 74 2.09 -9.62 2.29
C GLY A 74 2.30 -10.23 3.68
N THR A 75 1.80 -11.45 3.88
CA THR A 75 1.93 -12.13 5.17
C THR A 75 3.33 -12.70 5.35
N ILE A 76 3.93 -12.43 6.50
CA ILE A 76 5.17 -13.05 6.95
C ILE A 76 4.87 -13.95 8.14
N GLN A 77 5.36 -15.18 8.08
CA GLN A 77 5.23 -16.16 9.16
C GLN A 77 6.53 -16.27 9.93
N TRP A 78 6.43 -16.27 11.25
CA TRP A 78 7.48 -16.72 12.14
C TRP A 78 7.08 -18.04 12.81
N VAL A 79 7.98 -19.02 12.77
CA VAL A 79 7.83 -20.32 13.43
C VAL A 79 8.82 -20.40 14.59
N GLY A 80 8.32 -20.24 15.81
CA GLY A 80 9.13 -20.30 17.01
C GLY A 80 8.30 -20.34 18.30
N THR A 81 8.94 -20.76 19.38
CA THR A 81 8.33 -20.81 20.71
C THR A 81 8.19 -19.40 21.28
N SER A 82 7.07 -19.12 21.94
CA SER A 82 6.85 -17.83 22.59
C SER A 82 7.93 -17.56 23.64
N LYS A 83 8.51 -16.36 23.62
CA LYS A 83 9.39 -15.85 24.68
C LYS A 83 8.61 -15.26 25.86
N PHE A 84 7.36 -14.87 25.63
CA PHE A 84 6.51 -14.20 26.63
C PHE A 84 5.67 -15.21 27.43
N ARG A 85 5.30 -16.34 26.82
CA ARG A 85 4.45 -17.38 27.44
C ARG A 85 5.18 -18.72 27.48
N LYS A 86 5.80 -19.02 28.61
CA LYS A 86 6.70 -20.18 28.83
C LYS A 86 6.12 -21.55 28.44
N HIS A 87 4.80 -21.77 28.59
CA HIS A 87 4.15 -23.07 28.33
C HIS A 87 3.21 -23.08 27.12
N HIS A 88 3.22 -22.02 26.31
CA HIS A 88 2.30 -21.92 25.20
C HIS A 88 2.75 -22.78 24.00
N LYS A 89 1.90 -23.72 23.58
CA LYS A 89 2.23 -24.71 22.54
C LYS A 89 2.27 -24.15 21.11
N ARG A 90 1.63 -23.00 20.84
CA ARG A 90 1.59 -22.40 19.50
C ARG A 90 2.97 -21.94 19.07
N LYS A 91 3.34 -22.27 17.83
CA LYS A 91 4.61 -21.89 17.22
C LYS A 91 4.47 -20.98 16.00
N ASN A 92 3.29 -20.88 15.40
CA ASN A 92 3.05 -20.11 14.18
C ASN A 92 2.46 -18.73 14.49
N TRP A 93 3.22 -17.70 14.16
CA TRP A 93 2.88 -16.29 14.36
C TRP A 93 2.94 -15.57 13.02
N PHE A 94 2.03 -14.65 12.79
CA PHE A 94 1.87 -13.97 11.49
C PHE A 94 1.90 -12.47 11.69
N ILE A 95 2.56 -11.77 10.78
CA ILE A 95 2.55 -10.31 10.67
C ILE A 95 2.21 -9.92 9.23
N GLY A 96 1.71 -8.72 9.03
CA GLY A 96 1.42 -8.17 7.71
C GLY A 96 2.45 -7.11 7.32
N MET A 97 2.85 -7.13 6.05
CA MET A 97 3.57 -6.04 5.39
C MET A 97 2.75 -5.57 4.19
N TYR A 98 2.35 -4.30 4.20
CA TYR A 98 1.46 -3.74 3.19
C TYR A 98 2.04 -2.46 2.59
N GLU A 99 1.74 -2.22 1.33
CA GLU A 99 2.03 -0.95 0.69
C GLU A 99 0.88 0.02 0.95
N ILE A 100 1.20 1.18 1.50
CA ILE A 100 0.27 2.30 1.60
C ILE A 100 0.36 3.09 0.30
N LYS A 101 -0.74 3.09 -0.46
CA LYS A 101 -0.87 3.94 -1.64
C LYS A 101 -1.00 5.40 -1.18
N GLN A 102 -0.11 6.25 -1.67
CA GLN A 102 -0.22 7.68 -1.45
C GLN A 102 -1.23 8.26 -2.43
N THR A 103 -2.28 8.89 -1.91
CA THR A 103 -3.20 9.67 -2.73
C THR A 103 -2.59 11.05 -2.93
N GLU A 104 -2.28 11.39 -4.17
CA GLU A 104 -1.87 12.76 -4.51
C GLU A 104 -3.08 13.68 -4.44
N LEU A 105 -2.96 14.76 -3.66
CA LEU A 105 -3.95 15.83 -3.61
C LEU A 105 -3.81 16.68 -4.86
N ILE A 106 -4.88 16.79 -5.64
CA ILE A 106 -4.87 17.55 -6.87
C ILE A 106 -5.29 18.99 -6.55
N THR A 107 -4.43 19.96 -6.83
CA THR A 107 -4.80 21.37 -6.78
C THR A 107 -5.58 21.69 -8.06
N LEU A 108 -6.83 22.13 -7.92
CA LEU A 108 -7.66 22.46 -9.07
C LEU A 108 -7.14 23.73 -9.75
N ASN A 109 -6.79 23.60 -11.03
CA ASN A 109 -6.42 24.70 -11.90
C ASN A 109 -7.56 24.97 -12.89
N GLU A 110 -7.96 26.22 -13.02
CA GLU A 110 -9.10 26.60 -13.88
C GLU A 110 -8.81 26.39 -15.37
N LYS A 111 -7.54 26.33 -15.76
CA LYS A 111 -7.11 26.04 -17.14
C LYS A 111 -7.47 24.64 -17.61
N ASP A 112 -7.61 23.70 -16.68
CA ASP A 112 -7.90 22.29 -16.98
C ASP A 112 -9.42 22.00 -16.98
N ILE A 113 -10.25 23.05 -16.87
CA ILE A 113 -11.71 22.93 -16.91
C ILE A 113 -12.19 23.16 -18.34
N SER A 114 -12.82 22.14 -18.91
CA SER A 114 -13.54 22.28 -20.17
C SER A 114 -15.01 22.66 -19.92
N PHE A 115 -15.48 23.65 -20.68
CA PHE A 115 -16.86 24.14 -20.60
C PHE A 115 -17.62 23.78 -21.86
N GLN A 116 -18.79 23.18 -21.71
CA GLN A 116 -19.72 22.90 -22.80
C GLN A 116 -21.04 23.61 -22.51
N ALA A 117 -21.45 24.50 -23.41
CA ALA A 117 -22.75 25.14 -23.35
C ALA A 117 -23.82 24.17 -23.88
N MET A 118 -24.94 24.08 -23.19
CA MET A 118 -26.06 23.20 -23.53
C MET A 118 -27.39 23.91 -23.30
N ARG A 119 -28.46 23.33 -23.84
CA ARG A 119 -29.82 23.78 -23.55
C ARG A 119 -30.22 23.32 -22.16
N SER A 120 -30.90 24.19 -21.43
CA SER A 120 -31.47 23.84 -20.12
C SER A 120 -32.59 22.82 -20.31
N SER A 121 -32.65 21.82 -19.43
CA SER A 121 -33.68 20.77 -19.47
C SER A 121 -34.82 21.10 -18.50
N GLY A 122 -36.03 21.27 -19.00
CA GLY A 122 -37.22 21.48 -18.15
C GLY A 122 -38.42 22.07 -18.90
N PRO A 123 -39.64 22.02 -18.32
CA PRO A 123 -40.81 22.68 -18.87
C PRO A 123 -40.60 24.20 -18.81
N GLY A 124 -40.19 24.78 -19.93
CA GLY A 124 -39.83 26.20 -20.03
C GLY A 124 -40.34 26.85 -21.32
N GLY A 125 -40.47 28.18 -21.29
CA GLY A 125 -40.89 28.98 -22.45
C GLY A 125 -39.83 29.06 -23.56
N GLN A 126 -40.10 29.86 -24.59
CA GLN A 126 -39.24 29.99 -25.78
C GLN A 126 -37.74 30.22 -25.47
N ASN A 127 -37.43 30.95 -24.40
CA ASN A 127 -36.06 31.24 -23.98
C ASN A 127 -35.29 29.96 -23.56
N VAL A 128 -35.95 29.02 -22.87
CA VAL A 128 -35.35 27.75 -22.44
C VAL A 128 -35.05 26.83 -23.63
N ASN A 129 -35.92 26.85 -24.64
CA ASN A 129 -35.81 25.98 -25.82
C ASN A 129 -34.84 26.51 -26.89
N LYS A 130 -34.61 27.83 -26.94
CA LYS A 130 -33.79 28.48 -27.98
C LYS A 130 -32.38 28.86 -27.53
N VAL A 131 -32.18 29.17 -26.24
CA VAL A 131 -30.91 29.71 -25.71
C VAL A 131 -30.12 28.64 -24.96
N ASN A 132 -28.82 28.52 -25.28
CA ASN A 132 -27.89 27.60 -24.61
C ASN A 132 -27.36 28.21 -23.30
N SER A 133 -28.25 28.39 -22.31
CA SER A 133 -27.90 28.99 -21.02
C SER A 133 -27.25 28.03 -20.02
N ALA A 134 -27.51 26.71 -20.13
CA ALA A 134 -26.90 25.71 -19.25
C ALA A 134 -25.43 25.46 -19.59
N VAL A 135 -24.61 25.18 -18.57
CA VAL A 135 -23.18 24.95 -18.72
C VAL A 135 -22.80 23.65 -18.03
N ARG A 136 -22.12 22.76 -18.77
CA ARG A 136 -21.39 21.62 -18.22
C ARG A 136 -19.93 22.00 -18.07
N ALA A 137 -19.40 21.88 -16.86
CA ALA A 137 -17.98 22.04 -16.58
C ALA A 137 -17.39 20.66 -16.24
N THR A 138 -16.28 20.31 -16.88
CA THR A 138 -15.58 19.04 -16.67
C THR A 138 -14.13 19.32 -16.29
N TYR A 139 -13.65 18.74 -15.20
CA TYR A 139 -12.25 18.78 -14.83
C TYR A 139 -11.51 17.65 -15.54
N ASN A 140 -10.72 17.98 -16.55
CA ASN A 140 -10.10 17.00 -17.44
C ASN A 140 -9.21 15.96 -16.71
N PRO A 141 -8.43 16.32 -15.68
CA PRO A 141 -7.54 15.37 -15.00
C PRO A 141 -8.26 14.26 -14.22
N THR A 142 -9.43 14.54 -13.63
CA THR A 142 -10.19 13.51 -12.88
C THR A 142 -11.41 12.99 -13.62
N GLY A 143 -11.88 13.70 -14.65
CA GLY A 143 -13.16 13.42 -15.31
C GLY A 143 -14.39 13.86 -14.52
N ASP A 144 -14.23 14.54 -13.38
CA ASP A 144 -15.36 15.04 -12.60
C ASP A 144 -16.10 16.12 -13.39
N GLN A 145 -17.42 15.97 -13.49
CA GLN A 145 -18.28 16.91 -14.22
C GLN A 145 -19.44 17.43 -13.37
N VAL A 146 -19.83 18.67 -13.62
CA VAL A 146 -21.00 19.32 -13.04
C VAL A 146 -21.80 20.01 -14.14
N VAL A 147 -23.13 19.96 -14.06
CA VAL A 147 -24.04 20.69 -14.93
C VAL A 147 -24.78 21.74 -14.11
N VAL A 148 -24.82 22.97 -14.58
CA VAL A 148 -25.49 24.09 -13.92
C VAL A 148 -26.44 24.79 -14.88
N MET A 149 -27.66 25.05 -14.40
CA MET A 149 -28.74 25.68 -15.16
C MET A 149 -29.60 26.62 -14.30
N ASP A 150 -29.03 27.14 -13.21
CA ASP A 150 -29.77 27.87 -12.17
C ASP A 150 -30.20 29.28 -12.63
N SER A 151 -29.39 29.93 -13.46
CA SER A 151 -29.65 31.26 -14.01
C SER A 151 -30.01 31.21 -15.49
N ARG A 152 -30.71 32.24 -15.96
CA ARG A 152 -30.96 32.48 -17.39
C ARG A 152 -29.69 32.93 -18.13
N SER A 153 -28.65 33.37 -17.41
CA SER A 153 -27.38 33.83 -17.97
C SER A 153 -26.31 32.73 -17.98
N GLN A 154 -25.74 32.46 -19.16
CA GLN A 154 -24.64 31.52 -19.34
C GLN A 154 -23.40 31.89 -18.51
N HIS A 155 -23.06 33.19 -18.43
CA HIS A 155 -21.89 33.66 -17.69
C HIS A 155 -22.03 33.39 -16.18
N GLN A 156 -23.24 33.58 -15.65
CA GLN A 156 -23.52 33.30 -14.25
C GLN A 156 -23.49 31.80 -13.97
N ASN A 157 -24.06 30.98 -14.86
CA ASN A 157 -23.97 29.53 -14.76
C ASN A 157 -22.53 29.02 -14.87
N LYS A 158 -21.67 29.67 -15.67
CA LYS A 158 -20.23 29.34 -15.74
C LYS A 158 -19.52 29.58 -14.41
N LYS A 159 -19.79 30.72 -13.74
CA LYS A 159 -19.21 31.02 -12.42
C LYS A 159 -19.65 30.00 -11.37
N ILE A 160 -20.94 29.71 -11.30
CA ILE A 160 -21.50 28.72 -10.37
C ILE A 160 -20.95 27.31 -10.68
N ALA A 161 -20.76 26.97 -11.95
CA ALA A 161 -20.20 25.68 -12.35
C ALA A 161 -18.76 25.50 -11.85
N ILE A 162 -17.94 26.56 -11.86
CA ILE A 162 -16.58 26.50 -11.31
C ILE A 162 -16.61 26.23 -9.80
N GLU A 163 -17.47 26.93 -9.07
CA GLU A 163 -17.61 26.78 -7.60
C GLU A 163 -18.07 25.37 -7.23
N ARG A 164 -19.14 24.87 -7.85
CA ARG A 164 -19.63 23.50 -7.63
C ARG A 164 -18.63 22.43 -8.05
N LEU A 165 -17.87 22.67 -9.12
CA LEU A 165 -16.83 21.74 -9.56
C LEU A 165 -15.68 21.68 -8.55
N LYS A 166 -15.28 22.82 -7.97
CA LYS A 166 -14.29 22.89 -6.88
C LYS A 166 -14.74 22.08 -5.67
N GLU A 167 -15.98 22.26 -5.23
CA GLU A 167 -16.56 21.48 -4.12
C GLU A 167 -16.58 19.99 -4.42
N LYS A 168 -17.05 19.60 -5.62
CA LYS A 168 -17.13 18.19 -6.04
C LYS A 168 -15.76 17.52 -6.09
N VAL A 169 -14.76 18.17 -6.68
CA VAL A 169 -13.38 17.64 -6.74
C VAL A 169 -12.82 17.49 -5.32
N HIS A 170 -13.04 18.47 -4.45
CA HIS A 170 -12.59 18.40 -3.06
C HIS A 170 -13.27 17.24 -2.30
N GLN A 171 -14.59 17.05 -2.45
CA GLN A 171 -15.30 15.91 -1.86
C GLN A 171 -14.79 14.57 -2.40
N SER A 172 -14.53 14.47 -3.70
CA SER A 172 -13.93 13.28 -4.34
C SER A 172 -12.54 12.97 -3.76
N GLN A 173 -11.73 13.99 -3.45
CA GLN A 173 -10.45 13.80 -2.77
C GLN A 173 -10.61 13.34 -1.31
N LEU A 174 -11.50 13.97 -0.55
CA LEU A 174 -11.77 13.59 0.83
C LEU A 174 -12.24 12.14 0.94
N THR A 175 -13.15 11.71 0.07
CA THR A 175 -13.63 10.31 0.02
C THR A 175 -12.50 9.34 -0.31
N LYS A 176 -11.59 9.67 -1.25
CA LYS A 176 -10.40 8.86 -1.53
C LYS A 176 -9.46 8.76 -0.32
N LEU A 177 -9.25 9.86 0.41
CA LEU A 177 -8.45 9.86 1.63
C LEU A 177 -9.09 8.99 2.73
N GLN A 178 -10.39 9.15 2.96
CA GLN A 178 -11.13 8.34 3.93
C GLN A 178 -11.06 6.85 3.58
N LYS A 179 -11.19 6.49 2.30
CA LYS A 179 -11.01 5.12 1.85
C LYS A 179 -9.59 4.60 2.12
N SER A 180 -8.57 5.38 1.80
CA SER A 180 -7.17 4.99 2.08
C SER A 180 -6.92 4.77 3.58
N LEU A 181 -7.53 5.56 4.46
CA LEU A 181 -7.44 5.36 5.91
C LEU A 181 -8.19 4.10 6.36
N SER A 182 -9.37 3.85 5.79
CA SER A 182 -10.13 2.62 6.03
C SER A 182 -9.32 1.38 5.62
N ASP A 183 -8.72 1.40 4.43
CA ASP A 183 -7.88 0.31 3.92
C ASP A 183 -6.68 0.05 4.85
N GLN A 184 -6.04 1.12 5.36
CA GLN A 184 -4.97 1.00 6.36
C GLN A 184 -5.45 0.36 7.67
N TRP A 185 -6.64 0.74 8.16
CA TRP A 185 -7.23 0.12 9.35
C TRP A 185 -7.61 -1.35 9.11
N GLU A 186 -8.16 -1.67 7.95
CA GLU A 186 -8.47 -3.05 7.57
C GLU A 186 -7.21 -3.93 7.52
N ASN A 187 -6.10 -3.40 7.02
CA ASN A 187 -4.80 -4.09 7.04
C ASN A 187 -4.37 -4.48 8.46
N HIS A 188 -4.68 -3.66 9.48
CA HIS A 188 -4.42 -4.00 10.88
C HIS A 188 -5.39 -5.06 11.43
N LEU A 189 -6.63 -5.08 10.97
CA LEU A 189 -7.66 -6.00 11.46
C LEU A 189 -7.50 -7.40 10.86
N ASN A 190 -7.25 -7.46 9.54
CA ASN A 190 -7.41 -8.66 8.73
C ASN A 190 -6.07 -9.19 8.22
N ILE A 191 -5.14 -9.47 9.12
CA ILE A 191 -3.91 -10.17 8.74
C ILE A 191 -4.26 -11.59 8.31
N GLN A 192 -3.98 -11.91 7.04
CA GLN A 192 -4.20 -13.25 6.50
C GLN A 192 -3.31 -14.27 7.22
N ARG A 193 -3.92 -15.26 7.86
CA ARG A 193 -3.23 -16.34 8.59
C ARG A 193 -3.07 -17.54 7.66
N GLY A 194 -2.07 -17.51 6.80
CA GLY A 194 -1.81 -18.53 5.78
C GLY A 194 -1.08 -17.94 4.59
N ASN A 195 -0.64 -18.80 3.66
CA ASN A 195 0.09 -18.42 2.44
C ASN A 195 1.21 -17.36 2.68
N PRO A 196 2.17 -17.63 3.57
CA PRO A 196 3.21 -16.66 3.87
C PRO A 196 4.18 -16.52 2.71
N ILE A 197 4.56 -15.28 2.41
CA ILE A 197 5.55 -14.97 1.37
C ILE A 197 6.96 -15.25 1.89
N LYS A 198 7.19 -14.95 3.17
CA LYS A 198 8.43 -15.29 3.87
C LYS A 198 8.14 -16.04 5.16
N VAL A 199 8.98 -17.05 5.42
CA VAL A 199 8.92 -17.86 6.64
C VAL A 199 10.26 -17.76 7.38
N PHE A 200 10.22 -17.20 8.58
CA PHE A 200 11.35 -17.19 9.52
C PHE A 200 11.19 -18.32 10.53
N LYS A 201 12.30 -18.97 10.90
CA LYS A 201 12.31 -20.07 11.88
C LYS A 201 13.36 -19.82 12.96
N GLY A 202 13.10 -20.32 14.16
CA GLY A 202 14.05 -20.28 15.28
C GLY A 202 13.87 -19.06 16.19
N THR A 203 14.73 -18.94 17.19
CA THR A 203 14.60 -17.97 18.29
C THR A 203 15.22 -16.60 18.03
N ASP A 204 16.11 -16.50 17.03
CA ASP A 204 17.05 -15.39 16.92
C ASP A 204 17.02 -14.63 15.58
N PHE A 205 16.14 -15.00 14.63
CA PHE A 205 16.06 -14.39 13.28
C PHE A 205 17.41 -14.31 12.52
N LYS A 206 18.45 -15.00 13.03
CA LYS A 206 19.77 -15.09 12.40
C LYS A 206 19.61 -15.71 11.03
N LYS A 207 20.33 -15.16 10.04
CA LYS A 207 20.41 -15.77 8.71
C LYS A 207 20.84 -17.21 8.89
N ASN A 208 19.97 -18.16 8.55
CA ASN A 208 20.36 -19.56 8.50
C ASN A 208 21.44 -19.67 7.42
N HIS A 209 22.70 -19.82 7.84
CA HIS A 209 23.76 -20.18 6.92
C HIS A 209 23.38 -21.53 6.32
N LYS A 210 22.94 -21.56 5.06
CA LYS A 210 22.75 -22.82 4.36
C LYS A 210 24.14 -23.44 4.24
N LYS A 211 24.44 -24.45 5.07
CA LYS A 211 25.62 -25.31 4.85
C LYS A 211 25.41 -25.92 3.47
N GLN A 212 26.21 -25.51 2.48
CA GLN A 212 26.20 -26.15 1.17
C GLN A 212 26.69 -27.58 1.38
N SER A 213 25.76 -28.53 1.37
CA SER A 213 26.08 -29.96 1.45
C SER A 213 26.28 -30.46 0.04
N TYR A 214 27.51 -30.76 -0.32
CA TYR A 214 27.87 -31.32 -1.62
C TYR A 214 27.68 -32.85 -1.66
N ALA A 215 27.11 -33.46 -0.61
CA ALA A 215 26.99 -34.91 -0.49
C ALA A 215 26.19 -35.55 -1.64
N SER A 216 25.06 -34.92 -2.02
CA SER A 216 24.23 -35.37 -3.14
C SER A 216 24.96 -35.20 -4.48
N ASN A 217 25.61 -34.06 -4.70
CA ASN A 217 26.38 -33.80 -5.92
C ASN A 217 27.56 -34.78 -6.07
N ARG A 218 28.24 -35.11 -4.96
CA ARG A 218 29.33 -36.08 -4.90
C ARG A 218 28.87 -37.51 -5.20
N GLN A 219 27.68 -37.90 -4.73
CA GLN A 219 27.11 -39.21 -5.05
C GLN A 219 26.75 -39.32 -6.54
N GLN A 220 26.21 -38.25 -7.12
CA GLN A 220 25.85 -38.20 -8.53
C GLN A 220 27.10 -38.31 -9.42
N LEU A 221 28.11 -37.47 -9.18
CA LEU A 221 29.40 -37.55 -9.87
C LEU A 221 30.04 -38.94 -9.79
N LYS A 222 29.99 -39.59 -8.61
CA LYS A 222 30.52 -40.95 -8.44
C LYS A 222 29.73 -42.01 -9.24
N LYS A 223 28.42 -41.81 -9.42
CA LYS A 223 27.57 -42.68 -10.22
C LYS A 223 27.87 -42.49 -11.71
N ASP A 224 28.04 -41.25 -12.15
CA ASP A 224 28.36 -40.91 -13.53
C ASP A 224 29.73 -41.47 -13.93
N LEU A 225 30.75 -41.29 -13.10
CA LEU A 225 32.09 -41.89 -13.30
C LEU A 225 32.06 -43.43 -13.39
N ARG A 226 31.20 -44.07 -12.59
CA ARG A 226 31.01 -45.53 -12.64
C ARG A 226 30.33 -46.00 -13.92
N ASN A 227 29.50 -45.16 -14.54
CA ASN A 227 28.86 -45.48 -15.81
C ASN A 227 29.83 -45.26 -16.97
N GLU A 228 30.67 -44.22 -16.91
CA GLU A 228 31.73 -43.97 -17.91
C GLU A 228 32.76 -45.10 -17.94
N LEU A 229 33.19 -45.61 -16.78
CA LEU A 229 34.15 -46.72 -16.69
C LEU A 229 33.60 -48.10 -17.10
N LYS A 230 32.29 -48.21 -17.34
CA LYS A 230 31.64 -49.46 -17.77
C LYS A 230 31.41 -49.54 -19.28
N ASN A 231 31.59 -48.43 -20.00
CA ASN A 231 31.64 -48.38 -21.46
C ASN A 231 33.09 -48.46 -21.93
#